data_AF-A0A7S3FRP9-F1
#
_entry.id   AF-A0A7S3FRP9-F1
#
_cell.length_a   1.000
_cell.length_b   1.000
_cell.length_c   1.000
_cell.angle_alpha   90.00
_cell.angle_beta   90.00
_cell.angle_gamma   90.00
#
_symmetry.space_group_name_H-M   'P 1'
#
loop_
_entity.id
_entity.type
_entity.pdbx_description
1 polymer ?
#
loop_
_entity_poly.entity_id
_entity_poly.type
_entity_poly.pdbx_seq_one_letter_code
_entity_poly.pdbx_strand_id
1 'polypeptide(L)'
;MNATLSNKDVFALMPTGGGKSLCYMLPSLCSAGLTVVISPLVALIQDQIAQLRVANIECGALGSTTDDFERRRILSCLRQSPPGIRLLYVTPEKIANSAFLLSVLDDLNSSNFLARFVIDEAHCVSQWGHDFRKDYKELRVFKMRYPQVPCLVLTATATQRVQEDIVQQLQIKSCVQFKSSFNRKNLRYEVRKKTKSCIEEIRNLIMESCVDRFGNVQT
;
A
#
# COMPACT_ATOMS: atom_id res chain seq x y z
N MET A 1 -4.13 -12.11 -6.81
CA MET A 1 -4.44 -13.02 -5.68
C MET A 1 -3.83 -14.40 -5.87
N ASN A 2 -4.22 -15.20 -6.86
CA ASN A 2 -3.66 -16.55 -7.06
C ASN A 2 -2.13 -16.58 -7.12
N ALA A 3 -1.50 -15.72 -7.94
CA ALA A 3 -0.04 -15.64 -8.01
C ALA A 3 0.63 -15.36 -6.65
N THR A 4 0.02 -14.46 -5.88
CA THR A 4 0.46 -14.07 -4.53
C THR A 4 0.33 -15.22 -3.52
N LEU A 5 -0.77 -15.99 -3.58
CA LEU A 5 -1.00 -17.18 -2.76
C LEU A 5 -0.13 -18.37 -3.18
N SER A 6 0.28 -18.44 -4.44
CA SER A 6 1.27 -19.40 -4.95
C SER A 6 2.72 -18.98 -4.70
N ASN A 7 2.97 -18.09 -3.73
CA ASN A 7 4.29 -17.59 -3.34
C ASN A 7 5.15 -17.02 -4.47
N LYS A 8 4.53 -16.37 -5.46
CA LYS A 8 5.26 -15.63 -6.51
C LYS A 8 5.43 -14.17 -6.13
N ASP A 9 6.56 -13.59 -6.52
CA ASP A 9 6.70 -12.14 -6.59
C ASP A 9 5.74 -11.60 -7.66
N VAL A 10 5.08 -10.49 -7.36
CA VAL A 10 4.05 -9.90 -8.22
C VAL A 10 4.27 -8.40 -8.32
N PHE A 11 4.23 -7.87 -9.53
CA PHE A 11 4.12 -6.44 -9.80
C PHE A 11 2.73 -6.16 -10.40
N ALA A 12 1.91 -5.35 -9.73
CA ALA A 12 0.57 -5.01 -10.21
C ALA A 12 0.42 -3.49 -10.40
N LEU A 13 0.14 -3.11 -11.65
CA LEU A 13 -0.24 -1.77 -12.06
C LEU A 13 -1.77 -1.69 -12.11
N MET A 14 -2.35 -1.04 -11.11
CA MET A 14 -3.80 -1.01 -10.91
C MET A 14 -4.26 0.40 -10.58
N PRO A 15 -5.23 0.98 -11.32
CA PRO A 15 -5.67 2.36 -11.12
C PRO A 15 -6.17 2.61 -9.69
N THR A 16 -6.18 3.86 -9.26
CA THR A 16 -6.77 4.25 -7.97
C THR A 16 -8.24 3.85 -7.91
N GLY A 17 -8.65 3.24 -6.80
CA GLY A 17 -9.98 2.62 -6.66
C GLY A 17 -10.12 1.24 -7.32
N GLY A 18 -9.07 0.71 -7.97
CA GLY A 18 -9.09 -0.62 -8.59
C GLY A 18 -9.00 -1.81 -7.62
N GLY A 19 -9.11 -1.60 -6.30
CA GLY A 19 -9.06 -2.67 -5.31
C GLY A 19 -7.66 -3.20 -4.98
N LYS A 20 -6.62 -2.35 -5.03
CA LYS A 20 -5.24 -2.70 -4.65
C LYS A 20 -5.15 -3.28 -3.24
N SER A 21 -5.81 -2.65 -2.26
CA SER A 21 -5.78 -3.11 -0.87
C SER A 21 -6.27 -4.55 -0.70
N LEU A 22 -7.36 -4.89 -1.38
CA LEU A 22 -7.93 -6.23 -1.30
C LEU A 22 -6.97 -7.31 -1.81
N CYS A 23 -6.10 -6.96 -2.77
CA CYS A 23 -5.13 -7.88 -3.37
C CYS A 23 -4.05 -8.36 -2.38
N TYR A 24 -3.84 -7.66 -1.25
CA TYR A 24 -2.97 -8.13 -0.17
C TYR A 24 -3.71 -8.44 1.13
N MET A 25 -4.79 -7.72 1.43
CA MET A 25 -5.57 -7.94 2.66
C MET A 25 -6.15 -9.36 2.68
N LEU A 26 -6.82 -9.79 1.61
CA LEU A 26 -7.42 -11.11 1.58
C LEU A 26 -6.35 -12.22 1.68
N PRO A 27 -5.25 -12.20 0.88
CA PRO A 27 -4.17 -13.17 1.06
C PRO A 27 -3.53 -13.18 2.45
N SER A 28 -3.47 -12.04 3.16
CA SER A 28 -2.93 -12.00 4.52
C SER A 28 -3.78 -12.77 5.53
N LEU A 29 -5.10 -12.86 5.29
CA LEU A 29 -6.03 -13.62 6.13
C LEU A 29 -5.99 -15.12 5.82
N CYS A 30 -5.65 -15.49 4.58
CA CYS A 30 -5.49 -16.88 4.16
C CYS A 30 -4.13 -17.48 4.55
N SER A 31 -3.16 -16.66 4.98
CA SER A 31 -1.82 -17.11 5.39
C SER A 31 -1.71 -17.16 6.92
N ALA A 32 -1.02 -18.17 7.45
CA ALA A 32 -0.79 -18.33 8.89
C ALA A 32 0.30 -17.41 9.46
N GLY A 33 0.96 -16.61 8.61
CA GLY A 33 2.03 -15.68 8.99
C GLY A 33 1.65 -14.21 8.83
N LEU A 34 2.60 -13.34 9.14
CA LEU A 34 2.51 -11.89 9.02
C LEU A 34 2.69 -11.43 7.59
N THR A 35 1.80 -10.56 7.12
CA THR A 35 2.02 -9.73 5.93
C THR A 35 2.44 -8.33 6.37
N VAL A 36 3.60 -7.87 5.88
CA VAL A 36 4.13 -6.53 6.16
C VAL A 36 3.83 -5.62 4.98
N VAL A 37 3.12 -4.52 5.22
CA VAL A 37 2.71 -3.54 4.22
C VAL A 37 3.49 -2.25 4.40
N ILE A 38 4.23 -1.87 3.37
CA ILE A 38 5.02 -0.63 3.33
C ILE A 38 4.19 0.39 2.57
N SER A 39 3.87 1.52 3.21
CA SER A 39 3.11 2.59 2.60
C SER A 39 3.70 3.96 2.95
N PRO A 40 3.69 4.95 2.03
CA PRO A 40 4.34 6.24 2.26
C PRO A 40 3.50 7.22 3.10
N LEU A 41 2.19 7.02 3.18
CA LEU A 41 1.25 8.00 3.71
C LEU A 41 0.63 7.51 5.01
N VAL A 42 0.95 8.19 6.11
CA VAL A 42 0.42 7.87 7.44
C VAL A 42 -1.11 7.93 7.46
N ALA A 43 -1.71 8.92 6.78
CA ALA A 43 -3.16 9.03 6.66
C ALA A 43 -3.78 7.78 5.99
N LEU A 44 -3.17 7.28 4.91
CA LEU A 44 -3.65 6.08 4.23
C LEU A 44 -3.54 4.85 5.14
N ILE A 45 -2.44 4.73 5.89
CA ILE A 45 -2.26 3.65 6.87
C ILE A 45 -3.37 3.71 7.94
N GLN A 46 -3.66 4.90 8.49
CA GLN A 46 -4.70 5.08 9.49
C GLN A 46 -6.09 4.67 8.97
N ASP A 47 -6.43 5.07 7.74
CA ASP A 47 -7.67 4.69 7.09
C ASP A 47 -7.78 3.16 6.91
N GLN A 48 -6.69 2.50 6.46
CA GLN A 48 -6.70 1.05 6.30
C GLN A 48 -6.83 0.33 7.65
N ILE A 49 -6.14 0.79 8.69
CA ILE A 49 -6.23 0.21 10.04
C ILE A 49 -7.64 0.37 10.61
N ALA A 50 -8.27 1.54 10.44
CA ALA A 50 -9.64 1.77 10.88
C ALA A 50 -10.62 0.79 10.22
N GLN A 51 -10.50 0.60 8.90
CA GLN A 51 -11.33 -0.34 8.15
C GLN A 51 -11.13 -1.80 8.60
N LEU A 52 -9.87 -2.22 8.81
CA LEU A 52 -9.55 -3.57 9.27
C LEU A 52 -10.09 -3.84 10.68
N ARG A 53 -10.00 -2.86 11.58
CA ARG A 53 -10.54 -2.98 12.94
C ARG A 53 -12.07 -3.09 12.95
N VAL A 54 -12.77 -2.34 12.11
CA VAL A 54 -14.23 -2.47 11.93
C VAL A 54 -14.60 -3.87 11.43
N ALA A 55 -13.75 -4.49 10.60
CA ALA A 55 -13.91 -5.86 10.14
C ALA A 55 -13.43 -6.94 11.14
N ASN A 56 -13.08 -6.56 12.38
CA ASN A 56 -12.51 -7.44 13.40
C ASN A 56 -11.24 -8.19 12.96
N ILE A 57 -10.41 -7.53 12.14
CA ILE A 57 -9.12 -8.08 11.69
C ILE A 57 -8.00 -7.53 12.56
N GLU A 58 -7.29 -8.44 13.23
CA GLU A 58 -6.10 -8.11 14.03
C GLU A 58 -4.94 -7.60 13.16
N CYS A 59 -4.60 -6.33 13.37
CA CYS A 59 -3.58 -5.61 12.63
C CYS A 59 -2.84 -4.59 13.51
N GLY A 60 -1.73 -4.07 13.00
CA GLY A 60 -0.94 -3.04 13.66
C GLY A 60 -0.31 -2.07 12.66
N ALA A 61 0.06 -0.88 13.14
CA ALA A 61 0.86 0.08 12.39
C ALA A 61 2.04 0.57 13.25
N LEU A 62 3.25 0.50 12.70
CA LEU A 62 4.46 1.04 13.30
C LEU A 62 5.00 2.21 12.47
N GLY A 63 4.82 3.42 12.98
CA GLY A 63 5.36 4.65 12.42
C GLY A 63 5.74 5.65 13.50
N SER A 64 6.04 6.88 13.10
CA SER A 64 6.32 7.99 14.01
C SER A 64 5.12 8.38 14.88
N THR A 65 3.90 8.15 14.39
CA THR A 65 2.65 8.47 15.08
C THR A 65 2.10 7.34 15.96
N THR A 66 2.76 6.18 16.02
CA THR A 66 2.34 5.09 16.88
C THR A 66 2.70 5.41 18.33
N ASP A 67 1.74 5.39 19.24
CA ASP A 67 2.00 5.59 20.66
C ASP A 67 2.71 4.37 21.31
N ASP A 68 3.25 4.58 22.51
CA ASP A 68 4.03 3.58 23.23
C ASP A 68 3.20 2.37 23.70
N PHE A 69 1.91 2.57 23.96
CA PHE A 69 1.02 1.48 24.36
C PHE A 69 0.75 0.55 23.18
N GLU A 70 0.34 1.11 22.05
CA GLU A 70 0.08 0.38 20.81
C GLU A 70 1.35 -0.28 20.28
N ARG A 71 2.50 0.41 20.36
CA ARG A 71 3.79 -0.18 19.99
C ARG A 71 4.10 -1.43 20.82
N ARG A 72 3.93 -1.37 22.15
CA ARG A 72 4.16 -2.53 23.02
C ARG A 72 3.19 -3.67 22.74
N ARG A 73 1.91 -3.35 22.49
CA ARG A 73 0.90 -4.34 22.09
C ARG A 73 1.31 -5.05 20.80
N ILE A 74 1.63 -4.30 19.75
CA ILE A 74 2.06 -4.84 18.44
C ILE A 74 3.27 -5.75 18.62
N LEU A 75 4.31 -5.29 19.31
CA LEU A 75 5.53 -6.08 19.52
C LEU A 75 5.28 -7.37 20.32
N SER A 76 4.38 -7.32 21.30
CA SER A 76 3.94 -8.52 22.04
C SER A 76 3.24 -9.51 21.10
N CYS A 77 2.30 -9.05 20.28
CA CYS A 77 1.61 -9.87 19.29
C CYS A 77 2.57 -10.49 18.25
N LEU A 78 3.57 -9.74 17.81
CA LEU A 78 4.57 -10.22 16.84
C LEU A 78 5.48 -11.32 17.39
N ARG A 79 5.69 -11.38 18.70
CA ARG A 79 6.49 -12.43 19.36
C ARG A 79 5.73 -13.74 19.58
N GLN A 80 4.42 -13.75 19.35
CA GLN A 80 3.61 -14.96 19.44
C GLN A 80 3.89 -15.88 18.24
N SER A 81 3.67 -17.18 18.42
CA SER A 81 3.87 -18.20 17.40
C SER A 81 2.63 -19.10 17.34
N PRO A 82 1.69 -18.87 16.38
CA PRO A 82 1.70 -17.85 15.32
C PRO A 82 1.55 -16.42 15.85
N PRO A 83 1.96 -15.39 15.07
CA PRO A 83 1.82 -14.00 15.47
C PRO A 83 0.35 -13.61 15.62
N GLY A 84 0.04 -12.85 16.69
CA GLY A 84 -1.31 -12.43 17.04
C GLY A 84 -1.91 -11.38 16.09
N ILE A 85 -1.13 -10.87 15.14
CA ILE A 85 -1.60 -9.97 14.07
C ILE A 85 -1.24 -10.54 12.69
N ARG A 86 -2.12 -10.32 11.71
CA ARG A 86 -1.94 -10.80 10.32
C ARG A 86 -1.37 -9.72 9.39
N LEU A 87 -1.61 -8.46 9.72
CA LEU A 87 -1.17 -7.31 8.94
C LEU A 87 -0.40 -6.31 9.81
N LEU A 88 0.79 -5.95 9.35
CA LEU A 88 1.59 -4.88 9.95
C LEU A 88 1.89 -3.82 8.90
N TYR A 89 1.37 -2.61 9.10
CA TYR A 89 1.73 -1.45 8.29
C TYR A 89 2.96 -0.75 8.86
N VAL A 90 3.87 -0.37 7.98
CA VAL A 90 5.10 0.33 8.33
C VAL A 90 5.41 1.39 7.29
N THR A 91 6.07 2.47 7.71
CA THR A 91 6.62 3.45 6.77
C THR A 91 7.98 2.97 6.26
N PRO A 92 8.42 3.38 5.05
CA PRO A 92 9.72 2.94 4.51
C PRO A 92 10.89 3.38 5.39
N GLU A 93 10.83 4.56 6.01
CA GLU A 93 11.86 5.08 6.92
C GLU A 93 11.99 4.18 8.16
N LYS A 94 10.89 3.57 8.61
CA LYS A 94 10.91 2.66 9.76
C LYS A 94 11.68 1.38 9.44
N ILE A 95 11.51 0.84 8.21
CA ILE A 95 12.27 -0.31 7.74
C ILE A 95 13.75 0.02 7.58
N ALA A 96 14.06 1.19 6.99
CA ALA A 96 15.43 1.61 6.77
C ALA A 96 16.21 1.85 8.07
N ASN A 97 15.56 2.41 9.10
CA ASN A 97 16.25 2.90 10.29
C ASN A 97 16.09 2.02 11.54
N SER A 98 15.27 0.95 11.51
CA SER A 98 14.99 0.14 12.69
C SER A 98 15.58 -1.27 12.60
N ALA A 99 16.82 -1.42 13.08
CA ALA A 99 17.48 -2.72 13.22
C ALA A 99 16.66 -3.71 14.07
N PHE A 100 15.99 -3.20 15.12
CA PHE A 100 15.09 -4.00 15.96
C PHE A 100 13.87 -4.54 15.20
N LEU A 101 13.26 -3.75 14.30
CA LEU A 101 12.17 -4.27 13.49
C LEU A 101 12.67 -5.37 12.55
N LEU A 102 13.87 -5.19 11.96
CA LEU A 102 14.49 -6.22 11.13
C LEU A 102 14.75 -7.52 11.92
N SER A 103 15.23 -7.44 13.17
CA SER A 103 15.44 -8.64 14.00
C SER A 103 14.13 -9.37 14.30
N VAL A 104 13.03 -8.65 14.56
CA VAL A 104 11.71 -9.27 14.73
C VAL A 104 11.25 -9.98 13.44
N LEU A 105 11.54 -9.40 12.27
CA LEU A 105 11.23 -10.03 10.98
C LEU A 105 12.11 -11.27 10.72
N ASP A 106 13.36 -11.27 11.17
CA ASP A 106 14.23 -12.46 11.12
C ASP A 106 13.67 -13.61 11.96
N ASP A 107 13.23 -13.32 13.18
CA ASP A 107 12.64 -14.31 14.09
C ASP A 107 11.37 -14.92 13.48
N LEU A 108 10.51 -14.07 12.89
CA LEU A 108 9.32 -14.52 12.16
C LEU A 108 9.67 -15.35 10.92
N ASN A 109 10.69 -14.95 10.16
CA ASN A 109 11.12 -15.67 8.97
C ASN A 109 11.69 -17.05 9.32
N SER A 110 12.56 -17.13 10.34
CA SER A 110 13.14 -18.40 10.81
C SER A 110 12.08 -19.37 11.34
N SER A 111 10.98 -18.83 11.88
CA SER A 111 9.83 -19.60 12.35
C SER A 111 8.77 -19.86 11.28
N ASN A 112 9.02 -19.52 10.00
CA ASN A 112 8.07 -19.63 8.88
C ASN A 112 6.76 -18.84 9.06
N PHE A 113 6.77 -17.79 9.88
CA PHE A 113 5.64 -16.90 10.12
C PHE A 113 5.77 -15.55 9.41
N LEU A 114 6.76 -15.35 8.54
CA LEU A 114 6.82 -14.20 7.65
C LEU A 114 6.21 -14.56 6.29
N ALA A 115 4.96 -14.15 6.06
CA ALA A 115 4.19 -14.60 4.91
C ALA A 115 4.53 -13.82 3.63
N ARG A 116 4.68 -12.48 3.72
CA ARG A 116 4.79 -11.61 2.54
C ARG A 116 5.21 -10.19 2.86
N PHE A 117 5.88 -9.56 1.89
CA PHE A 117 6.02 -8.10 1.83
C PHE A 117 5.09 -7.49 0.78
N VAL A 118 4.48 -6.37 1.12
CA VAL A 118 3.66 -5.57 0.21
C VAL A 118 4.28 -4.19 0.13
N ILE A 119 4.59 -3.73 -1.07
CA ILE A 119 5.13 -2.39 -1.31
C ILE A 119 4.05 -1.61 -2.04
N ASP A 120 3.37 -0.75 -1.32
CA ASP A 120 2.35 0.15 -1.86
C ASP A 120 3.00 1.42 -2.41
N GLU A 121 2.32 2.07 -3.36
CA GLU A 121 2.83 3.24 -4.10
C GLU A 121 4.28 3.08 -4.57
N ALA A 122 4.59 1.90 -5.15
CA ALA A 122 5.95 1.52 -5.52
C ALA A 122 6.61 2.45 -6.53
N HIS A 123 5.86 3.34 -7.19
CA HIS A 123 6.42 4.41 -8.02
C HIS A 123 7.38 5.33 -7.24
N CYS A 124 7.26 5.42 -5.91
CA CYS A 124 8.18 6.18 -5.06
C CYS A 124 9.63 5.67 -5.10
N VAL A 125 9.87 4.42 -5.51
CA VAL A 125 11.21 3.84 -5.64
C VAL A 125 12.02 4.53 -6.75
N SER A 126 11.35 4.95 -7.83
CA SER A 126 11.99 5.47 -9.03
C SER A 126 12.15 6.98 -8.98
N GLN A 127 13.34 7.48 -9.31
CA GLN A 127 13.59 8.93 -9.48
C GLN A 127 12.85 9.52 -10.69
N TRP A 128 12.43 8.65 -11.62
CA TRP A 128 11.59 9.01 -12.77
C TRP A 128 10.10 8.99 -12.42
N GLY A 129 9.75 8.60 -11.20
CA GLY A 129 8.41 8.72 -10.63
C GLY A 129 8.10 10.15 -10.20
N HIS A 130 6.81 10.44 -10.02
CA HIS A 130 6.33 11.77 -9.66
C HIS A 130 6.44 12.09 -8.15
N ASP A 131 6.64 11.08 -7.29
CA ASP A 131 6.79 11.21 -5.83
C ASP A 131 7.97 10.36 -5.32
N PHE A 132 9.19 10.61 -5.83
CA PHE A 132 10.37 9.85 -5.44
C PHE A 132 10.68 9.98 -3.94
N ARG A 133 10.95 8.84 -3.28
CA ARG A 133 11.37 8.79 -1.87
C ARG A 133 12.61 7.93 -1.70
N LYS A 134 13.64 8.49 -1.07
CA LYS A 134 14.94 7.81 -0.92
C LYS A 134 14.82 6.49 -0.14
N ASP A 135 14.02 6.46 0.93
CA ASP A 135 13.88 5.29 1.80
C ASP A 135 13.25 4.07 1.10
N TYR A 136 12.51 4.29 0.01
CA TYR A 136 11.98 3.19 -0.81
C TYR A 136 13.07 2.35 -1.48
N LYS A 137 14.25 2.94 -1.76
CA LYS A 137 15.38 2.19 -2.32
C LYS A 137 15.95 1.18 -1.32
N GLU A 138 15.78 1.41 -0.03
CA GLU A 138 16.26 0.49 1.01
C GLU A 138 15.38 -0.76 1.14
N LEU A 139 14.18 -0.76 0.55
CA LEU A 139 13.29 -1.93 0.52
C LEU A 139 13.84 -3.10 -0.30
N ARG A 140 14.92 -2.89 -1.07
CA ARG A 140 15.71 -3.99 -1.67
C ARG A 140 16.19 -5.01 -0.64
N VAL A 141 16.31 -4.59 0.64
CA VAL A 141 16.65 -5.45 1.77
C VAL A 141 15.72 -6.67 1.86
N PHE A 142 14.45 -6.55 1.44
CA PHE A 142 13.51 -7.67 1.54
C PHE A 142 13.92 -8.84 0.65
N LYS A 143 14.27 -8.60 -0.62
CA LYS A 143 14.72 -9.69 -1.51
C LYS A 143 16.14 -10.16 -1.18
N MET A 144 17.00 -9.27 -0.68
CA MET A 144 18.36 -9.65 -0.26
C MET A 144 18.35 -10.55 0.99
N ARG A 145 17.51 -10.23 1.99
CA ARG A 145 17.49 -10.88 3.30
C ARG A 145 16.49 -12.03 3.37
N TYR A 146 15.37 -11.91 2.66
CA TYR A 146 14.26 -12.87 2.67
C TYR A 146 13.92 -13.33 1.23
N PRO A 147 14.87 -13.97 0.51
CA PRO A 147 14.70 -14.27 -0.91
C PRO A 147 13.48 -15.16 -1.22
N GLN A 148 13.08 -16.00 -0.26
CA GLN A 148 11.93 -16.92 -0.37
C GLN A 148 10.59 -16.27 0.00
N VAL A 149 10.59 -15.12 0.65
CA VAL A 149 9.35 -14.41 1.00
C VAL A 149 8.87 -13.64 -0.22
N PRO A 150 7.61 -13.86 -0.67
CA PRO A 150 7.09 -13.18 -1.84
C PRO A 150 6.93 -11.67 -1.58
N CYS A 151 7.16 -10.88 -2.63
CA CYS A 151 6.89 -9.45 -2.66
C CYS A 151 5.72 -9.14 -3.60
N LEU A 152 4.72 -8.43 -3.09
CA LEU A 152 3.63 -7.85 -3.88
C LEU A 152 3.85 -6.34 -4.01
N VAL A 153 4.20 -5.91 -5.22
CA VAL A 153 4.54 -4.52 -5.54
C VAL A 153 3.36 -3.90 -6.27
N LEU A 154 2.83 -2.81 -5.72
CA LEU A 154 1.58 -2.19 -6.15
C LEU A 154 1.83 -0.72 -6.49
N THR A 155 1.28 -0.27 -7.62
CA THR A 155 1.24 1.16 -7.94
C THR A 155 0.05 1.50 -8.81
N ALA A 156 -0.47 2.73 -8.64
CA ALA A 156 -1.51 3.27 -9.50
C ALA A 156 -0.98 3.77 -10.84
N THR A 157 0.22 4.33 -10.84
CA THR A 157 0.80 5.05 -11.97
C THR A 157 2.26 4.68 -12.11
N ALA A 158 2.63 4.15 -13.29
CA ALA A 158 4.02 3.90 -13.63
C ALA A 158 4.16 3.82 -15.15
N THR A 159 5.00 4.66 -15.73
CA THR A 159 5.44 4.51 -17.13
C THR A 159 6.26 3.22 -17.26
N GLN A 160 6.45 2.71 -18.48
CA GLN A 160 7.25 1.51 -18.70
C GLN A 160 8.67 1.63 -18.09
N ARG A 161 9.30 2.80 -18.26
CA ARG A 161 10.60 3.11 -17.65
C ARG A 161 10.58 3.06 -16.12
N VAL A 162 9.53 3.60 -15.49
CA VAL A 162 9.37 3.54 -14.03
C VAL A 162 9.15 2.09 -13.56
N GLN A 163 8.38 1.28 -14.30
CA GLN A 163 8.16 -0.12 -13.96
C GLN A 163 9.47 -0.92 -13.97
N GLU A 164 10.29 -0.73 -15.01
CA GLU A 164 11.60 -1.38 -15.14
C GLU A 164 12.55 -0.97 -14.00
N ASP A 165 12.60 0.33 -13.68
CA ASP A 165 13.43 0.84 -12.58
C ASP A 165 12.96 0.28 -11.22
N ILE A 166 11.65 0.21 -10.95
CA ILE A 166 11.12 -0.41 -9.73
C ILE A 166 11.59 -1.87 -9.60
N VAL A 167 11.45 -2.65 -10.67
CA VAL A 167 11.85 -4.07 -10.68
C VAL A 167 13.35 -4.23 -10.42
N GLN A 168 14.17 -3.35 -11.01
CA GLN A 168 15.62 -3.36 -10.83
C GLN A 168 16.02 -2.96 -9.40
N GLN A 169 15.51 -1.84 -8.90
CA GLN A 169 15.84 -1.30 -7.57
C GLN A 169 15.43 -2.25 -6.45
N LEU A 170 14.24 -2.86 -6.56
CA LEU A 170 13.72 -3.82 -5.55
C LEU A 170 14.26 -5.24 -5.73
N GLN A 171 15.03 -5.51 -6.78
CA GLN A 171 15.60 -6.83 -7.09
C GLN A 171 14.56 -7.96 -7.27
N ILE A 172 13.39 -7.66 -7.85
CA ILE A 172 12.27 -8.60 -8.07
C ILE A 172 12.20 -9.13 -9.52
N LYS A 173 13.35 -9.52 -10.07
CA LYS A 173 13.53 -9.75 -11.53
C LYS A 173 12.58 -10.78 -12.17
N SER A 174 12.08 -11.76 -11.41
CA SER A 174 11.19 -12.82 -11.92
C SER A 174 9.73 -12.64 -11.49
N CYS A 175 9.27 -11.40 -11.27
CA CYS A 175 7.91 -11.14 -10.84
C CYS A 175 6.87 -11.33 -11.95
N VAL A 176 5.68 -11.80 -11.55
CA VAL A 176 4.51 -11.84 -12.43
C VAL A 176 3.94 -10.44 -12.55
N GLN A 177 3.80 -9.93 -13.78
CA GLN A 177 3.29 -8.58 -14.03
C GLN A 177 1.79 -8.61 -14.37
N PHE A 178 1.00 -7.81 -13.66
CA PHE A 178 -0.40 -7.54 -13.97
C PHE A 178 -0.58 -6.07 -14.30
N LYS A 179 -1.25 -5.77 -15.41
CA LYS A 179 -1.59 -4.41 -15.82
C LYS A 179 -3.09 -4.33 -16.02
N SER A 180 -3.75 -3.47 -15.26
CA SER A 180 -5.16 -3.14 -15.46
C SER A 180 -5.29 -1.90 -16.34
N SER A 181 -6.43 -1.77 -17.02
CA SER A 181 -6.72 -0.58 -17.81
C SER A 181 -6.85 0.64 -16.89
N PHE A 182 -6.28 1.76 -17.31
CA PHE A 182 -6.44 3.05 -16.64
C PHE A 182 -7.81 3.69 -16.87
N ASN A 183 -8.62 3.13 -17.77
CA ASN A 183 -9.91 3.71 -18.15
C ASN A 183 -10.91 3.65 -16.99
N ARG A 184 -11.43 4.81 -16.58
CA ARG A 184 -12.46 4.93 -15.56
C ARG A 184 -13.77 5.33 -16.21
N LYS A 185 -14.60 4.34 -16.55
CA LYS A 185 -15.94 4.55 -17.16
C LYS A 185 -16.86 5.42 -16.31
N ASN A 186 -16.57 5.56 -15.02
CA ASN A 186 -17.31 6.39 -14.07
C ASN A 186 -16.84 7.85 -14.02
N LEU A 187 -15.82 8.25 -14.79
CA LEU A 187 -15.35 9.64 -14.89
C LEU A 187 -15.81 10.26 -16.22
N ARG A 188 -16.42 11.45 -16.13
CA ARG A 188 -16.76 12.29 -17.28
C ARG A 188 -15.69 13.35 -17.44
N TYR A 189 -15.05 13.40 -18.61
CA TYR A 189 -14.08 14.43 -18.97
C TYR A 189 -14.79 15.51 -19.79
N GLU A 190 -14.65 16.77 -19.39
CA GLU A 190 -15.21 17.92 -20.10
C GLU A 190 -14.21 19.07 -20.04
N VAL A 191 -14.01 19.76 -21.17
CA VAL A 191 -13.13 20.93 -21.26
C VAL A 191 -13.98 22.14 -21.60
N ARG A 192 -13.95 23.16 -20.73
CA ARG A 192 -14.66 24.44 -20.93
C ARG A 192 -13.67 25.58 -21.05
N LYS A 193 -14.03 26.61 -21.82
CA LYS A 193 -13.22 27.83 -21.94
C LYS A 193 -13.26 28.60 -20.62
N LYS A 194 -12.09 28.99 -20.09
CA LYS A 194 -12.01 29.85 -18.90
C LYS A 194 -12.45 31.28 -19.24
N THR A 195 -13.43 31.80 -18.50
CA THR A 195 -13.95 33.17 -18.62
C THR A 195 -13.56 34.02 -17.40
N LYS A 196 -13.88 35.32 -17.43
CA LYS A 196 -13.74 36.21 -16.27
C LYS A 196 -14.79 35.93 -15.17
N SER A 197 -15.90 35.29 -15.52
CA SER A 197 -17.02 34.88 -14.65
C SER A 197 -16.87 33.46 -14.10
N CYS A 198 -15.65 32.91 -14.06
CA CYS A 198 -15.42 31.50 -13.73
C CYS A 198 -15.98 31.07 -12.36
N ILE A 199 -16.01 31.98 -11.37
CA ILE A 199 -16.56 31.67 -10.03
C ILE A 199 -18.06 31.43 -10.10
N GLU A 200 -18.81 32.25 -10.84
CA GLU A 200 -20.26 32.09 -11.02
C GLU A 200 -20.58 30.84 -11.83
N GLU A 201 -19.79 30.54 -12.86
CA GLU A 201 -19.93 29.32 -13.66
C GLU A 201 -19.67 28.06 -12.83
N ILE A 202 -18.65 28.06 -11.97
CA ILE A 202 -18.39 26.96 -11.03
C ILE A 202 -19.53 26.82 -10.03
N ARG A 203 -20.03 27.94 -9.46
CA ARG A 203 -21.17 27.92 -8.54
C ARG A 203 -22.40 27.29 -9.20
N ASN A 204 -22.76 27.72 -10.41
CA ASN A 204 -23.91 27.20 -11.13
C ASN A 204 -23.73 25.71 -11.44
N LEU A 205 -22.54 25.31 -11.88
CA LEU A 205 -22.21 23.90 -12.11
C LEU A 205 -22.39 23.04 -10.85
N ILE A 206 -21.91 23.50 -9.69
CA ILE A 206 -22.07 22.78 -8.43
C ILE A 206 -23.55 22.70 -8.05
N MET A 207 -24.30 23.80 -8.16
CA MET A 207 -25.72 23.83 -7.83
C MET A 207 -26.54 22.90 -8.74
N GLU A 208 -26.26 22.87 -10.05
CA GLU A 208 -26.93 21.99 -11.00
C GLU A 208 -26.51 20.51 -10.86
N SER A 209 -25.24 20.24 -10.54
CA SER A 209 -24.68 18.88 -10.60
C SER A 209 -24.68 18.14 -9.26
N CYS A 210 -24.60 18.86 -8.14
CA CYS A 210 -24.41 18.27 -6.81
C CYS A 210 -25.67 18.26 -5.95
N VAL A 211 -26.63 19.17 -6.18
CA VAL A 211 -27.89 19.21 -5.41
C VAL A 211 -28.71 17.94 -5.62
N ASP A 212 -28.72 17.39 -6.84
CA ASP A 212 -29.41 16.12 -7.16
C ASP A 212 -28.64 14.86 -6.71
N ARG A 213 -27.33 14.94 -6.45
CA ARG A 213 -26.48 13.76 -6.15
C ARG A 213 -26.20 13.49 -4.69
N PHE A 214 -26.27 14.51 -3.83
CA PHE A 214 -25.92 14.37 -2.41
C PHE A 214 -27.03 14.73 -1.43
N GLY A 215 -28.20 15.19 -1.89
CA GLY A 215 -29.34 15.53 -1.03
C GLY A 215 -29.05 16.77 -0.17
N ASN A 216 -29.78 17.85 -0.44
CA ASN A 216 -29.91 19.08 0.36
C ASN A 216 -28.76 19.42 1.33
N VAL A 217 -27.80 20.22 0.86
CA VAL A 217 -27.07 21.11 1.76
C VAL A 217 -28.00 22.28 2.10
N GLN A 218 -28.80 22.14 3.16
CA GLN A 218 -29.43 23.30 3.78
C GLN A 218 -28.35 24.08 4.53
N THR A 219 -28.18 25.33 4.10
CA THR A 219 -27.46 26.41 4.80
C THR A 219 -28.03 26.70 6.17
#